data_AF-A0A177KIG7-F1
#
_entry.id   AF-A0A177KIG7-F1
#
_cell.length_a   1.000
_cell.length_b   1.000
_cell.length_c   1.000
_cell.angle_alpha   90.00
_cell.angle_beta   90.00
_cell.angle_gamma   90.00
#
_symmetry.space_group_name_H-M   'P 1'
#
loop_
_entity.id
_entity.type
_entity.pdbx_description
1 polymer ?
#
loop_
_entity_poly.entity_id
_entity_poly.type
_entity_poly.pdbx_seq_one_letter_code
_entity_poly.pdbx_strand_id
1 'polypeptide(L)' 'MALTNKELADMYIKYKQQRKYFKQRQSFYDLNKYIESKKNLSIIKLEMKKRGLKKKEAKKLSNY' A
#
# COMPACT_ATOMS: atom_id res chain seq x y z
N MET A 1 17.21 10.96 0.27
CA MET A 1 16.06 11.36 1.10
C MET A 1 15.55 10.14 1.85
N ALA A 2 15.39 10.23 3.17
CA ALA A 2 14.78 9.16 3.94
C ALA A 2 13.26 9.26 3.83
N LEU A 3 12.60 8.18 3.40
CA LEU A 3 11.14 8.09 3.36
C LEU A 3 10.58 8.31 4.76
N THR A 4 9.64 9.23 4.93
CA THR A 4 8.98 9.51 6.22
C THR A 4 7.91 8.47 6.55
N ASN A 5 7.52 8.37 7.82
CA ASN A 5 6.43 7.47 8.24
C ASN A 5 5.08 7.89 7.63
N LYS A 6 4.88 9.18 7.36
CA LYS A 6 3.68 9.70 6.68
C LYS A 6 3.62 9.23 5.24
N GLU A 7 4.69 9.38 4.48
CA GLU A 7 4.75 8.92 3.08
C GLU A 7 4.60 7.40 2.99
N LEU A 8 5.21 6.66 3.92
CA LEU A 8 5.03 5.20 4.01
C LEU A 8 3.57 4.82 4.28
N ALA A 9 2.89 5.57 5.15
CA ALA A 9 1.48 5.39 5.46
C ALA A 9 0.57 5.71 4.26
N ASP A 10 0.83 6.81 3.56
CA ASP A 10 0.10 7.20 2.35
C ASP A 10 0.26 6.15 1.24
N MET A 11 1.48 5.66 1.01
CA MET A 11 1.70 4.57 0.07
C MET A 11 0.95 3.29 0.49
N TYR A 12 0.97 2.95 1.78
CA TYR A 12 0.23 1.80 2.27
C TYR A 12 -1.27 1.89 1.96
N ILE A 13 -1.91 3.04 2.21
CA ILE A 13 -3.33 3.24 1.94
C ILE A 13 -3.61 3.25 0.44
N LYS A 14 -2.82 3.99 -0.35
CA LYS A 14 -2.94 4.05 -1.82
C LYS A 14 -2.91 2.67 -2.46
N TYR A 15 -1.87 1.87 -2.21
CA TYR A 15 -1.77 0.53 -2.80
C TYR A 15 -2.85 -0.42 -2.29
N LYS A 16 -3.36 -0.22 -1.08
CA LYS A 16 -4.46 -1.02 -0.55
C LYS A 16 -5.77 -0.71 -1.25
N GLN A 17 -6.05 0.56 -1.55
CA GLN A 17 -7.21 0.97 -2.34
C GLN A 17 -7.08 0.47 -3.79
N GLN A 18 -5.93 0.67 -4.44
CA GLN A 18 -5.66 0.17 -5.79
C GLN A 18 -5.83 -1.34 -5.90
N ARG A 19 -5.29 -2.10 -4.94
CA ARG A 19 -5.47 -3.56 -4.92
C ARG A 19 -6.95 -3.94 -4.81
N LYS A 20 -7.75 -3.21 -4.03
CA LYS A 20 -9.19 -3.47 -3.90
C LYS A 20 -9.91 -3.16 -5.22
N TYR A 21 -9.59 -2.03 -5.83
CA TYR A 21 -10.15 -1.58 -7.10
C TYR A 21 -9.86 -2.56 -8.24
N PHE A 22 -8.60 -2.91 -8.45
CA PHE A 22 -8.20 -3.82 -9.53
C PHE A 22 -8.62 -5.27 -9.29
N LYS A 23 -8.82 -5.71 -8.04
CA LYS A 23 -9.37 -7.04 -7.75
C LYS A 23 -10.80 -7.22 -8.26
N GLN A 24 -11.58 -6.15 -8.31
CA GLN A 24 -12.99 -6.18 -8.71
C GLN A 24 -13.18 -6.18 -10.23
N ARG A 25 -12.09 -6.00 -10.99
CA ARG A 25 -12.11 -5.89 -12.45
C ARG A 25 -11.43 -7.10 -13.11
N GLN A 26 -11.80 -7.39 -14.34
CA GLN A 26 -11.47 -8.64 -15.03
C GLN A 26 -10.62 -8.46 -16.29
N SER A 27 -10.08 -7.27 -16.59
CA SER A 27 -9.18 -7.12 -17.74
C SER A 27 -7.76 -7.63 -17.42
N PHE A 28 -7.01 -8.01 -18.46
CA PHE A 28 -5.58 -8.36 -18.32
C PHE A 28 -4.75 -7.21 -17.71
N TYR A 29 -5.09 -5.96 -18.07
CA TYR A 29 -4.48 -4.78 -17.48
C TYR A 29 -4.73 -4.71 -15.96
N ASP A 30 -5.97 -4.93 -15.54
CA ASP A 30 -6.35 -4.90 -14.12
C ASP A 30 -5.67 -6.04 -13.35
N LEU A 31 -5.53 -7.23 -13.95
CA LEU A 31 -4.81 -8.36 -13.35
C LEU A 31 -3.34 -8.01 -13.09
N ASN A 32 -2.66 -7.42 -14.08
CA ASN A 32 -1.28 -6.97 -13.93
C ASN A 32 -1.18 -5.92 -12.82
N LYS A 33 -2.09 -4.93 -12.81
CA LYS A 33 -2.11 -3.88 -11.77
C LYS A 33 -2.42 -4.43 -10.38
N TYR A 34 -3.26 -5.46 -10.28
CA TYR A 34 -3.53 -6.16 -9.02
C TYR A 34 -2.28 -6.86 -8.50
N ILE A 35 -1.54 -7.56 -9.37
CA ILE A 35 -0.29 -8.25 -9.02
C ILE A 35 0.78 -7.25 -8.58
N GLU A 36 0.97 -6.16 -9.33
CA GLU A 36 1.88 -5.07 -8.98
C GLU A 36 1.54 -4.48 -7.61
N SER A 37 0.26 -4.13 -7.40
CA SER A 37 -0.23 -3.59 -6.13
C SER A 37 0.03 -4.57 -4.98
N LYS A 38 -0.13 -5.88 -5.20
CA LYS A 38 0.13 -6.91 -4.19
C LYS A 38 1.63 -7.00 -3.83
N LYS A 39 2.53 -6.93 -4.83
CA LYS A 39 3.99 -6.92 -4.61
C LYS A 39 4.41 -5.68 -3.81
N ASN A 40 4.01 -4.49 -4.25
CA ASN A 40 4.35 -3.23 -3.59
C ASN A 40 3.86 -3.18 -2.14
N LEU A 41 2.63 -3.64 -1.90
CA LEU A 41 2.04 -3.66 -0.55
C LEU A 41 2.78 -4.63 0.39
N SER A 42 3.42 -5.67 -0.15
CA SER A 42 4.25 -6.59 0.64
C SER A 42 5.57 -5.94 1.08
N ILE A 43 6.22 -5.20 0.18
CA ILE A 43 7.42 -4.42 0.48
C ILE A 43 7.11 -3.33 1.52
N ILE A 44 6.03 -2.58 1.33
CA ILE A 44 5.60 -1.53 2.26
C ILE A 44 5.33 -2.10 3.65
N LYS A 45 4.64 -3.24 3.75
CA LYS A 45 4.40 -3.91 5.04
C LYS A 45 5.68 -4.33 5.74
N LEU A 46 6.68 -4.78 4.99
CA LEU A 46 7.98 -5.14 5.54
C LEU A 46 8.68 -3.92 6.13
N GLU A 47 8.66 -2.80 5.43
CA GLU A 47 9.22 -1.53 5.91
C GLU A 47 8.44 -0.98 7.11
N MET A 48 7.11 -1.04 7.09
CA MET A 48 6.26 -0.69 8.23
C MET A 48 6.60 -1.54 9.45
N LYS A 49 6.82 -2.85 9.27
CA LYS A 49 7.21 -3.77 10.35
C LYS A 49 8.57 -3.38 10.94
N LYS A 50 9.57 -3.08 10.09
CA LYS A 50 10.89 -2.62 10.53
C LYS A 50 10.82 -1.34 11.38
N ARG A 51 9.88 -0.45 11.06
CA ARG A 51 9.69 0.84 11.75
C ARG A 51 8.68 0.79 12.91
N GLY A 52 8.14 -0.39 13.22
CA GLY A 52 7.10 -0.54 14.24
C GLY A 52 5.75 0.09 13.89
N LEU A 53 5.54 0.53 12.64
CA LEU A 53 4.32 1.23 12.21
C LEU A 53 3.15 0.26 12.06
N LYS A 54 2.17 0.33 12.94
CA LYS A 54 0.98 -0.53 12.90
C LYS A 54 -0.01 -0.02 11.86
N LYS A 55 -0.83 -0.94 11.33
CA LYS A 55 -1.92 -0.62 10.38
C LYS A 55 -2.89 0.45 10.90
N LYS A 56 -3.18 0.48 12.21
CA LYS A 56 -4.06 1.50 12.83
C LYS A 56 -3.42 2.88 12.79
N GLU A 57 -2.11 2.96 13.01
CA GLU A 57 -1.35 4.22 12.99
C GLU A 57 -1.18 4.72 11.55
N ALA A 58 -0.85 3.84 10.61
CA ALA A 58 -0.77 4.20 9.19
C ALA A 58 -2.10 4.78 8.67
N LYS A 59 -3.25 4.26 9.13
CA LYS A 59 -4.55 4.85 8.79
C LYS A 59 -4.79 6.24 9.37
N LYS A 60 -4.22 6.55 10.55
CA LYS A 60 -4.35 7.87 11.19
C LYS A 60 -3.39 8.89 10.59
N LEU A 61 -2.20 8.43 10.19
CA LEU A 61 -1.14 9.26 9.63
C LEU A 61 -1.35 9.58 8.15
N SER A 62 -2.10 8.74 7.44
CA SER A 62 -2.35 8.92 6.03
C SER A 62 -3.45 9.96 5.78
N ASN A 63 -3.24 10.79 4.77
CA ASN A 63 -4.22 11.76 4.24
C ASN A 63 -4.91 11.24 2.96
N TYR A 64 -4.79 9.94 2.66
CA TYR A 64 -5.23 9.27 1.43
C TYR A 64 -6.50 8.42 1.66
#